data_AF-G4A7C7-F1
#
_entry.id   AF-G4A7C7-F1
#
_cell.length_a   1.000
_cell.length_b   1.000
_cell.length_c   1.000
_cell.angle_alpha   90.00
_cell.angle_beta   90.00
_cell.angle_gamma   90.00
#
_symmetry.space_group_name_H-M   'P 1'
#
loop_
_entity.id
_entity.type
_entity.pdbx_description
1 polymer ?
#
loop_
_entity_poly.entity_id
_entity_poly.type
_entity_poly.pdbx_seq_one_letter_code
_entity_poly.pdbx_strand_id
1 'polypeptide(L)'
;MRFVTAFLNSMPKIVLIRHVTPLVDGSKCNATVAQNRLVEYNETESLALDEINSFKQSTSYQNILTIQKIFVSPLIRAQKTANALFPDHELITLEELKEFDLKITNMPKIKLTLNSWFMLSRILWLLGLNKTQKKIGEEKKRVKK
;
A
#
# COMPACT_ATOMS: atom_id res chain seq x y z
N MET A 1 33.39 -22.26 -31.04
CA MET A 1 32.76 -22.16 -29.71
C MET A 1 32.84 -20.69 -29.27
N ARG A 2 31.76 -19.91 -29.41
CA ARG A 2 31.70 -18.49 -29.05
C ARG A 2 30.52 -18.27 -28.09
N PHE A 3 30.75 -18.52 -26.82
CA PHE A 3 29.84 -18.21 -25.70
C PHE A 3 29.98 -16.73 -25.31
N VAL A 4 29.70 -15.80 -26.21
CA VAL A 4 29.82 -14.34 -25.93
C VAL A 4 28.48 -13.61 -26.06
N THR A 5 27.37 -14.33 -26.23
CA THR A 5 26.01 -13.75 -26.23
C THR A 5 25.32 -13.74 -24.87
N ALA A 6 25.98 -14.21 -23.79
CA ALA A 6 25.34 -14.45 -22.49
C ALA A 6 25.40 -13.25 -21.50
N PHE A 7 25.57 -12.02 -21.98
CA PHE A 7 25.33 -10.82 -21.17
C PHE A 7 24.45 -9.84 -21.95
N LEU A 8 23.26 -10.30 -22.32
CA LEU A 8 22.14 -9.38 -22.52
C LEU A 8 21.91 -8.71 -21.16
N ASN A 9 22.37 -7.47 -21.00
CA ASN A 9 21.99 -6.57 -19.93
C ASN A 9 20.45 -6.57 -19.84
N SER A 10 19.89 -7.36 -18.93
CA SER A 10 18.45 -7.34 -18.69
C SER A 10 18.14 -5.99 -18.04
N MET A 11 17.16 -5.27 -18.60
CA MET A 11 16.71 -4.04 -17.98
C MET A 11 16.24 -4.33 -16.54
N PRO A 12 16.57 -3.47 -15.57
CA PRO A 12 16.10 -3.65 -14.20
C PRO A 12 14.57 -3.70 -14.19
N LYS A 13 14.02 -4.82 -13.71
CA LYS A 13 12.57 -5.04 -13.61
C LYS A 13 12.11 -4.56 -12.24
N ILE A 14 11.20 -3.59 -12.23
CA ILE A 14 10.52 -3.14 -11.01
C ILE A 14 9.13 -3.76 -11.00
N VAL A 15 8.75 -4.34 -9.87
CA VAL A 15 7.44 -4.95 -9.66
C VAL A 15 6.75 -4.24 -8.51
N LEU A 16 5.54 -3.76 -8.75
CA LEU A 16 4.72 -3.07 -7.75
C LEU A 16 3.59 -4.00 -7.33
N ILE A 17 3.57 -4.35 -6.04
CA ILE A 17 2.52 -5.19 -5.45
C ILE A 17 1.78 -4.36 -4.41
N ARG A 18 0.45 -4.31 -4.52
CA ARG A 18 -0.41 -3.71 -3.50
C ARG A 18 -0.60 -4.72 -2.37
N HIS A 19 -0.65 -4.23 -1.13
CA HIS A 19 -1.00 -5.03 0.04
C HIS A 19 -2.41 -5.63 -0.09
N VAL A 20 -2.69 -6.72 0.64
CA VAL A 20 -4.04 -7.28 0.75
C VAL A 20 -4.98 -6.36 1.51
N THR A 21 -6.29 -6.57 1.37
CA THR A 21 -7.31 -5.77 2.03
C THR A 21 -7.32 -5.96 3.55
N PRO A 22 -7.16 -4.90 4.35
CA PRO A 22 -7.44 -4.93 5.78
C PRO A 22 -8.93 -5.13 6.06
N LEU A 23 -9.25 -6.07 6.95
CA LEU A 23 -10.62 -6.43 7.30
C LEU A 23 -11.11 -5.53 8.43
N VAL A 24 -11.89 -4.52 8.05
CA VAL A 24 -12.57 -3.59 8.96
C VAL A 24 -14.00 -3.37 8.47
N ASP A 25 -14.88 -2.84 9.33
CA ASP A 25 -16.27 -2.60 8.96
C ASP A 25 -16.40 -1.53 7.85
N GLY A 26 -16.71 -1.99 6.63
CA GLY A 26 -16.91 -1.16 5.45
C GLY A 26 -18.28 -0.46 5.35
N SER A 27 -19.18 -0.68 6.32
CA SER A 27 -20.54 -0.16 6.31
C SER A 27 -20.63 1.37 6.22
N LYS A 28 -21.79 1.88 5.82
CA LYS A 28 -22.02 3.32 5.73
C LYS A 28 -21.92 3.97 7.11
N CYS A 29 -21.04 4.95 7.24
CA CYS A 29 -20.78 5.63 8.49
C CYS A 29 -20.63 7.15 8.30
N ASN A 30 -20.75 7.90 9.40
CA ASN A 30 -20.44 9.34 9.41
C ASN A 30 -18.93 9.57 9.49
N ALA A 31 -18.50 10.83 9.35
CA ALA A 31 -17.09 11.19 9.35
C ALA A 31 -16.33 10.76 10.62
N THR A 32 -16.94 10.89 11.81
CA THR A 32 -16.32 10.51 13.09
C THR A 32 -16.03 9.02 13.15
N VAL A 33 -17.03 8.20 12.81
CA VAL A 33 -16.89 6.75 12.78
C VAL A 33 -15.89 6.33 11.69
N ALA A 34 -15.93 6.96 10.52
CA ALA A 34 -14.97 6.70 9.45
C ALA A 34 -13.52 7.04 9.86
N GLN A 35 -13.31 8.10 10.66
CA GLN A 35 -11.99 8.44 11.18
C GLN A 35 -11.47 7.39 12.16
N ASN A 36 -12.33 6.86 13.03
CA ASN A 36 -11.94 5.77 13.95
C ASN A 36 -11.63 4.49 13.18
N ARG A 37 -12.45 4.14 12.17
CA ARG A 37 -12.21 2.99 11.30
C ARG A 37 -10.97 3.14 10.43
N LEU A 38 -10.55 4.36 10.12
CA LEU A 38 -9.28 4.61 9.44
C LEU A 38 -8.08 4.29 10.35
N VAL A 39 -8.17 4.60 11.64
CA VAL A 39 -7.13 4.21 12.62
C VAL A 39 -7.07 2.69 12.70
N GLU A 40 -8.21 2.04 12.90
CA GLU A 40 -8.34 0.58 12.90
C GLU A 40 -7.79 -0.06 11.61
N TYR A 41 -8.12 0.50 10.44
CA TYR A 41 -7.64 0.05 9.13
C TYR A 41 -6.11 0.07 9.03
N ASN A 42 -5.44 1.02 9.68
CA ASN A 42 -3.99 1.15 9.66
C ASN A 42 -3.29 0.22 10.66
N GLU A 43 -3.96 -0.14 11.75
CA GLU A 43 -3.40 -0.89 12.87
C GLU A 43 -3.77 -2.38 12.86
N THR A 44 -4.83 -2.75 12.14
CA THR A 44 -5.33 -4.14 12.15
C THR A 44 -4.34 -5.14 11.58
N GLU A 45 -4.23 -6.29 12.25
CA GLU A 45 -3.58 -7.49 11.73
C GLU A 45 -4.55 -8.44 11.00
N SER A 46 -5.86 -8.16 11.08
CA SER A 46 -6.87 -8.93 10.37
C SER A 46 -6.89 -8.52 8.91
N LEU A 47 -6.36 -9.38 8.05
CA LEU A 47 -6.14 -9.11 6.63
C LEU A 47 -6.72 -10.26 5.78
N ALA A 48 -7.26 -9.92 4.61
CA ALA A 48 -7.73 -10.87 3.61
C ALA A 48 -6.55 -11.54 2.87
N LEU A 49 -5.73 -12.31 3.59
CA LEU A 49 -4.53 -12.94 3.02
C LEU A 49 -4.85 -13.97 1.93
N ASP A 50 -6.06 -14.50 1.90
CA ASP A 50 -6.55 -15.38 0.86
C ASP A 50 -6.56 -14.73 -0.54
N GLU A 51 -6.62 -13.39 -0.63
CA GLU A 51 -6.49 -12.64 -1.88
C GLU A 51 -5.20 -12.99 -2.65
N ILE A 52 -4.11 -13.34 -1.95
CA ILE A 52 -2.82 -13.65 -2.58
C ILE A 52 -2.78 -15.05 -3.21
N ASN A 53 -3.70 -15.95 -2.85
CA ASN A 53 -3.63 -17.35 -3.27
C ASN A 53 -3.70 -17.48 -4.79
N SER A 54 -4.61 -16.72 -5.42
CA SER A 54 -4.73 -16.66 -6.88
C SER A 54 -3.45 -16.12 -7.53
N PHE A 55 -2.83 -15.10 -6.92
CA PHE A 55 -1.60 -14.51 -7.43
C PHE A 55 -0.41 -15.47 -7.32
N LYS A 56 -0.28 -16.22 -6.22
CA LYS A 56 0.79 -17.23 -6.03
C LYS A 56 0.80 -18.33 -7.09
N GLN A 57 -0.37 -18.65 -7.65
CA GLN A 57 -0.51 -19.63 -8.73
C GLN A 57 -0.18 -19.05 -10.11
N SER A 58 -0.02 -17.73 -10.23
CA SER A 58 0.25 -17.08 -11.52
C SER A 58 1.70 -17.24 -11.97
N THR A 59 1.92 -17.29 -13.28
CA THR A 59 3.26 -17.22 -13.89
C THR A 59 4.00 -15.94 -13.52
N SER A 60 3.26 -14.84 -13.31
CA SER A 60 3.82 -13.56 -12.88
C SER A 60 4.52 -13.66 -11.53
N TYR A 61 3.92 -14.37 -10.58
CA TYR A 61 4.52 -14.60 -9.26
C TYR A 61 5.77 -15.49 -9.37
N GLN A 62 5.72 -16.58 -10.15
CA GLN A 62 6.89 -17.45 -10.38
C GLN A 62 8.08 -16.68 -10.97
N ASN A 63 7.79 -15.75 -11.90
CA ASN A 63 8.80 -14.91 -12.54
C ASN A 63 9.46 -13.86 -11.61
N ILE A 64 8.94 -13.66 -10.40
CA ILE A 64 9.45 -12.66 -9.45
C ILE A 64 10.01 -13.28 -8.17
N LEU A 65 9.95 -14.61 -8.02
CA LEU A 65 10.57 -15.34 -6.90
C LEU A 65 12.10 -15.24 -6.87
N THR A 66 12.72 -14.82 -7.98
CA THR A 66 14.18 -14.63 -8.08
C THR A 66 14.62 -13.19 -7.81
N ILE A 67 13.68 -12.29 -7.46
CA ILE A 67 14.01 -10.90 -7.13
C ILE A 67 14.82 -10.84 -5.86
N GLN A 68 15.98 -10.19 -5.91
CA GLN A 68 16.93 -10.13 -4.80
C GLN A 68 16.51 -9.18 -3.67
N LYS A 69 15.75 -8.12 -3.98
CA LYS A 69 15.44 -7.05 -3.02
C LYS A 69 13.94 -6.78 -2.98
N ILE A 70 13.39 -6.82 -1.78
CA ILE A 70 11.99 -6.52 -1.53
C ILE A 70 11.92 -5.30 -0.62
N PHE A 71 11.49 -4.18 -1.19
CA PHE A 71 11.27 -2.96 -0.44
C PHE A 71 9.81 -2.88 -0.01
N VAL A 72 9.58 -2.61 1.27
CA VAL A 72 8.24 -2.65 1.88
C VAL A 72 7.98 -1.41 2.74
N SER A 73 6.73 -0.98 2.79
CA SER A 73 6.25 0.09 3.66
C SER A 73 6.28 -0.36 5.14
N PRO A 74 6.52 0.54 6.12
CA PRO A 74 6.47 0.19 7.55
C PRO A 74 5.08 -0.22 8.05
N LEU A 75 4.03 -0.07 7.23
CA LEU A 75 2.66 -0.36 7.61
C LEU A 75 2.42 -1.87 7.74
N ILE A 76 1.71 -2.28 8.80
CA ILE A 76 1.42 -3.70 9.14
C ILE A 76 0.87 -4.48 7.94
N ARG A 77 -0.11 -3.92 7.22
CA ARG A 77 -0.70 -4.55 6.03
C ARG A 77 0.32 -4.84 4.92
N ALA A 78 1.29 -3.95 4.71
CA ALA A 78 2.33 -4.14 3.71
C ALA A 78 3.33 -5.22 4.15
N GLN A 79 3.77 -5.16 5.41
CA GLN A 79 4.69 -6.13 6.01
C GLN A 79 4.12 -7.55 6.01
N LYS A 80 2.88 -7.73 6.48
CA LYS A 80 2.21 -9.04 6.51
C LYS A 80 1.98 -9.57 5.09
N THR A 81 1.62 -8.72 4.13
CA THR A 81 1.49 -9.14 2.72
C THR A 81 2.82 -9.59 2.15
N ALA A 82 3.89 -8.83 2.38
CA ALA A 82 5.23 -9.15 1.88
C ALA A 82 5.75 -10.46 2.49
N ASN A 83 5.62 -10.65 3.81
CA ASN A 83 5.97 -11.90 4.48
C ASN A 83 5.17 -13.10 3.95
N ALA A 84 3.87 -12.90 3.66
CA ALA A 84 3.04 -13.97 3.10
C ALA A 84 3.44 -14.33 1.66
N LEU A 85 3.92 -13.36 0.86
CA LEU A 85 4.36 -13.56 -0.52
C LEU A 85 5.82 -14.01 -0.63
N PHE A 86 6.69 -13.63 0.29
CA PHE A 86 8.12 -13.88 0.18
C PHE A 86 8.71 -14.27 1.54
N PRO A 87 8.29 -15.41 2.11
CA PRO A 87 8.64 -15.80 3.48
C PRO A 87 10.15 -15.97 3.70
N ASP A 88 10.89 -16.34 2.65
CA ASP A 88 12.33 -16.62 2.73
C ASP A 88 13.21 -15.44 2.28
N HIS A 89 12.62 -14.28 2.00
CA HIS A 89 13.35 -13.11 1.52
C HIS A 89 13.55 -12.08 2.64
N GLU A 90 14.70 -11.42 2.65
CA GLU A 90 14.92 -10.25 3.48
C GLU A 90 14.04 -9.08 3.01
N LEU A 91 13.27 -8.51 3.95
CA LEU A 91 12.44 -7.35 3.71
C LEU A 91 13.15 -6.06 4.12
N ILE A 92 13.36 -5.16 3.17
CA ILE A 92 13.95 -3.84 3.41
C ILE A 92 12.82 -2.85 3.65
N THR A 93 12.65 -2.42 4.89
CA THR A 93 11.61 -1.45 5.24
C THR A 93 12.04 -0.03 4.88
N LEU A 94 11.21 0.68 4.11
CA LEU A 94 11.44 2.05 3.69
C LEU A 94 10.28 2.95 4.13
N GLU A 95 10.59 3.96 4.95
CA GLU A 95 9.63 4.96 5.40
C GLU A 95 9.06 5.79 4.23
N GLU A 96 9.79 5.89 3.13
CA GLU A 96 9.40 6.54 1.88
C GLU A 96 8.22 5.83 1.20
N LEU A 97 8.04 4.54 1.45
CA LEU A 97 6.92 3.75 0.94
C LEU A 97 5.67 3.83 1.82
N LYS A 98 5.70 4.58 2.94
CA LYS A 98 4.50 4.84 3.74
C LYS A 98 3.44 5.54 2.90
N GLU A 99 2.23 4.97 2.88
CA GLU A 99 1.06 5.59 2.26
C GLU A 99 0.80 6.94 2.92
N PHE A 100 0.31 7.89 2.13
CA PHE A 100 -0.02 9.23 2.59
C PHE A 100 -1.02 9.19 3.78
N ASP A 101 -0.83 10.09 4.74
CA ASP A 101 -1.72 10.16 5.91
C ASP A 101 -3.11 10.64 5.48
N LEU A 102 -4.05 9.69 5.42
CA LEU A 102 -5.47 9.98 5.22
C LEU A 102 -6.02 10.74 6.43
N LYS A 103 -6.86 11.74 6.18
CA LYS A 103 -7.65 12.41 7.22
C LYS A 103 -9.08 12.54 6.75
N ILE A 104 -10.03 12.06 7.55
CA ILE A 104 -11.44 12.20 7.22
C ILE A 104 -11.87 13.61 7.62
N THR A 105 -12.32 14.38 6.64
CA THR A 105 -12.85 15.72 6.90
C THR A 105 -14.27 15.58 7.46
N ASN A 106 -14.55 16.29 8.55
CA ASN A 106 -15.88 16.27 9.15
C ASN A 106 -16.88 16.91 8.18
N MET A 107 -17.84 16.12 7.69
CA MET A 107 -18.95 16.63 6.90
C MET A 107 -20.28 16.24 7.55
N PRO A 108 -21.05 17.21 8.06
CA PRO A 108 -22.29 16.93 8.74
C PRO A 108 -23.32 16.34 7.78
N LYS A 109 -24.15 15.42 8.28
CA LYS A 109 -25.29 14.79 7.57
C LYS A 109 -24.92 13.89 6.37
N ILE A 110 -23.63 13.70 6.06
CA ILE A 110 -23.17 12.76 5.04
C ILE A 110 -22.86 11.40 5.66
N LYS A 111 -23.38 10.32 5.05
CA LYS A 111 -23.01 8.93 5.39
C LYS A 111 -22.52 8.22 4.14
N LEU A 112 -21.27 7.76 4.17
CA LEU A 112 -20.62 7.07 3.05
C LEU A 112 -20.04 5.74 3.54
N THR A 113 -19.80 4.82 2.62
CA THR A 113 -19.00 3.62 2.91
C THR A 113 -17.57 4.02 3.23
N LEU A 114 -16.84 3.18 3.96
CA LEU A 114 -15.47 3.49 4.38
C LEU A 114 -14.54 3.77 3.18
N ASN A 115 -14.62 2.96 2.12
CA ASN A 115 -13.86 3.16 0.90
C ASN A 115 -14.18 4.51 0.22
N SER A 116 -15.46 4.92 0.24
CA SER A 116 -15.86 6.21 -0.32
C SER A 116 -15.29 7.38 0.49
N TRP A 117 -15.25 7.26 1.83
CA TRP A 117 -14.59 8.23 2.69
C TRP A 117 -13.09 8.35 2.38
N PHE A 118 -12.40 7.23 2.14
CA PHE A 118 -10.97 7.24 1.77
C PHE A 118 -10.75 7.91 0.41
N MET A 119 -11.57 7.60 -0.59
CA MET A 119 -11.48 8.24 -1.91
C MET A 119 -11.73 9.74 -1.84
N LEU A 120 -12.74 10.16 -1.07
CA LEU A 120 -13.03 11.56 -0.85
C LEU A 120 -11.88 12.29 -0.14
N SER A 121 -11.28 11.65 0.88
CA SER A 121 -10.11 12.19 1.58
C SER A 121 -8.93 12.39 0.63
N ARG A 122 -8.67 11.44 -0.28
CA ARG A 122 -7.65 11.55 -1.34
C ARG A 122 -7.92 12.73 -2.27
N ILE A 123 -9.17 12.89 -2.74
CA ILE A 123 -9.56 13.98 -3.63
C ILE A 123 -9.40 15.34 -2.93
N LEU A 124 -9.92 15.48 -1.70
CA LEU A 124 -9.80 16.71 -0.92
C LEU A 124 -8.33 17.07 -0.63
N TRP A 125 -7.48 16.06 -0.42
CA TRP A 125 -6.04 16.26 -0.26
C TRP A 125 -5.37 16.73 -1.56
N LEU A 126 -5.70 16.10 -2.71
CA LEU A 126 -5.18 16.52 -4.02
C LEU A 126 -5.54 17.98 -4.34
N LEU A 127 -6.71 18.43 -3.90
CA LEU A 127 -7.17 19.82 -4.03
C LEU A 127 -6.57 20.76 -2.98
N GLY A 128 -5.77 20.25 -2.02
CA GLY A 128 -5.18 21.05 -0.93
C GLY A 128 -6.17 21.50 0.14
N LEU A 129 -7.41 21.00 0.10
CA LEU A 129 -8.48 21.34 1.04
C LEU A 129 -8.40 20.52 2.34
N ASN A 130 -7.75 19.35 2.27
CA ASN A 130 -7.51 18.50 3.44
C ASN A 130 -6.11 18.77 4.02
N LYS A 131 -6.03 19.61 5.05
CA LYS A 131 -4.80 19.81 5.84
C LYS A 131 -4.55 18.58 6.71
N THR A 132 -3.94 17.57 6.11
CA THR A 132 -3.21 16.50 6.81
C THR A 132 -1.91 17.10 7.38
N GLN A 133 -1.16 16.35 8.19
CA GLN A 133 0.02 16.90 8.87
C GLN A 133 1.11 17.44 7.91
N LYS A 134 1.11 17.01 6.64
CA LYS A 134 2.12 17.38 5.64
C LYS A 134 1.48 17.78 4.31
N LYS A 135 1.95 18.89 3.73
CA LYS A 135 1.48 19.38 2.42
C LYS A 135 2.04 18.52 1.28
N ILE A 136 1.39 18.56 0.10
CA ILE A 136 1.83 17.88 -1.13
C ILE A 136 3.32 18.15 -1.46
N GLY A 137 3.78 19.39 -1.25
CA GLY A 137 5.19 19.76 -1.50
C GLY A 137 6.18 19.11 -0.53
N GLU A 138 5.78 18.81 0.69
CA GLU A 138 6.61 18.15 1.72
C GLU A 138 6.67 16.64 1.46
N GLU A 139 5.55 16.03 1.06
CA GLU A 139 5.51 14.62 0.65
C GLU A 139 6.35 14.36 -0.61
N LYS A 140 6.33 15.26 -1.59
CA LYS A 140 7.22 15.16 -2.76
C LYS A 140 8.70 15.30 -2.42
N LYS A 141 9.04 16.01 -1.34
CA LYS A 141 10.42 16.13 -0.86
C LYS A 141 10.89 14.88 -0.13
N ARG A 142 9.98 14.15 0.54
CA ARG A 142 10.29 12.88 1.24
C ARG A 142 10.88 11.83 0.30
N VAL A 143 10.35 11.70 -0.92
CA VAL A 143 10.78 10.69 -1.89
C VAL A 143 12.06 11.08 -2.66
N LYS A 144 12.48 12.35 -2.59
CA LYS A 144 13.63 12.87 -3.36
C LYS A 144 14.98 12.78 -2.63
N LYS A 145 15.01 12.26 -1.41
CA LYS A 145 16.22 12.13 -0.60
C LYS A 145 16.83 10.75 -0.82
#